data_AF-A0A7Y9E4H7-F1
#
_entry.id   AF-A0A7Y9E4H7-F1
#
_cell.length_a   1.000
_cell.length_b   1.000
_cell.length_c   1.000
_cell.angle_alpha   90.00
_cell.angle_beta   90.00
_cell.angle_gamma   90.00
#
_symmetry.space_group_name_H-M   'P 1'
#
loop_
_entity.id
_entity.type
_entity.pdbx_description
1 polymer ?
#
loop_
_entity_poly.entity_id
_entity_poly.type
_entity_poly.pdbx_seq_one_letter_code
_entity_poly.pdbx_strand_id
1 'polypeptide(L)'
;MTDTRRDARSESAAGTAGGTQAAKAAQSAGTGAAPGSAPSHAVVVLSRALDQAGDVLARVHSDQLRRPTPCRDWDVARLIAHLVAAPTRFLTAVRGEEPDWSAEPPPIGTEWAQVFRNEADDLIHAWHQQGDRAEVRMVDWQTAEFAVHTWDLAQATGQSTRLDQEVAERALAFMAAGLTPENRGDAFAHEVEVEDDAPLYHRLAAYAGRQLDDAWADGTA
;
A
#
# COMPACT_ATOMS: atom_id res chain seq x y z
N MET A 1 12.14 39.34 38.35
CA MET A 1 12.20 40.15 37.11
C MET A 1 13.47 39.74 36.37
N THR A 2 13.58 38.56 35.76
CA THR A 2 12.61 37.82 34.92
C THR A 2 12.01 38.69 33.82
N ASP A 3 12.53 38.59 32.60
CA ASP A 3 11.82 37.83 31.55
C ASP A 3 12.83 37.26 30.54
N THR A 4 12.56 36.05 30.03
CA THR A 4 13.36 35.33 29.04
C THR A 4 12.41 34.93 27.92
N ARG A 5 12.33 35.72 26.84
CA ARG A 5 11.55 35.31 25.68
C ARG A 5 12.31 34.29 24.83
N ARG A 6 11.86 33.06 24.98
CA ARG A 6 12.28 31.84 24.29
C ARG A 6 11.52 31.75 22.97
N ASP A 7 12.22 31.90 21.84
CA ASP A 7 11.62 31.59 20.53
C ASP A 7 11.40 30.08 20.43
N ALA A 8 10.12 29.67 20.47
CA ALA A 8 9.72 28.30 20.23
C ALA A 8 9.64 28.05 18.71
N ARG A 9 10.66 27.38 18.16
CA ARG A 9 10.49 26.72 16.86
C ARG A 9 9.53 25.55 17.04
N SER A 10 8.45 25.53 16.27
CA SER A 10 7.55 24.39 16.15
C SER A 10 8.23 23.30 15.31
N GLU A 11 8.75 22.27 15.96
CA GLU A 11 9.19 21.06 15.29
C GLU A 11 7.95 20.25 14.86
N SER A 12 7.74 20.11 13.55
CA SER A 12 6.74 19.20 13.00
C SER A 12 7.31 17.79 13.02
N ALA A 13 6.78 16.92 13.87
CA ALA A 13 7.14 15.51 13.89
C ALA A 13 6.44 14.79 12.73
N ALA A 14 7.19 14.45 11.68
CA ALA A 14 6.70 13.59 10.60
C ALA A 14 6.46 12.18 11.16
N GLY A 15 5.20 11.71 11.13
CA GLY A 15 4.83 10.38 11.62
C GLY A 15 5.32 9.28 10.68
N THR A 16 6.21 8.41 11.18
CA THR A 16 6.85 7.31 10.44
C THR A 16 6.51 5.92 11.00
N ALA A 17 5.47 5.80 11.83
CA ALA A 17 5.17 4.59 12.59
C ALA A 17 4.51 3.44 11.78
N GLY A 18 3.95 3.73 10.60
CA GLY A 18 3.05 2.84 9.85
C GLY A 18 3.59 1.45 9.51
N GLY A 19 4.57 1.39 8.61
CA GLY A 19 5.10 0.12 8.09
C GLY A 19 5.65 -0.80 9.19
N THR A 20 6.25 -0.21 10.23
CA THR A 20 6.83 -0.93 11.37
C THR A 20 5.80 -1.69 12.20
N GLN A 21 4.54 -1.25 12.24
CA GLN A 21 3.50 -1.87 13.05
C GLN A 21 2.82 -3.04 12.31
N ALA A 22 2.59 -2.92 11.01
CA ALA A 22 2.13 -4.03 10.16
C ALA A 22 3.19 -5.15 10.05
N ALA A 23 4.47 -4.79 9.83
CA ALA A 23 5.58 -5.74 9.68
C ALA A 23 5.80 -6.65 10.91
N LYS A 24 5.41 -6.21 12.12
CA LYS A 24 5.53 -7.00 13.35
C LYS A 24 4.49 -8.13 13.47
N ALA A 25 3.42 -8.11 12.69
CA ALA A 25 2.34 -9.10 12.77
C ALA A 25 2.57 -10.36 11.91
N ALA A 26 3.64 -10.40 11.09
CA ALA A 26 3.89 -11.43 10.08
C ALA A 26 4.99 -12.47 10.45
N GLN A 27 5.70 -12.32 11.57
CA GLN A 27 6.96 -13.06 11.78
C GLN A 27 6.80 -14.35 12.61
N SER A 28 6.48 -15.50 11.98
CA SER A 28 6.76 -16.83 12.56
C SER A 28 6.69 -18.03 11.57
N ALA A 29 7.86 -18.59 11.18
CA ALA A 29 8.21 -19.96 10.68
C ALA A 29 7.22 -20.72 9.71
N GLY A 30 7.60 -21.42 8.63
CA GLY A 30 8.82 -22.20 8.30
C GLY A 30 8.47 -23.71 8.13
N THR A 31 9.08 -24.56 7.27
CA THR A 31 10.21 -24.43 6.33
C THR A 31 10.23 -25.57 5.26
N GLY A 32 10.52 -25.27 3.98
CA GLY A 32 11.16 -26.18 2.99
C GLY A 32 10.30 -27.09 2.08
N ALA A 33 10.36 -26.88 0.74
CA ALA A 33 9.88 -27.80 -0.31
C ALA A 33 10.54 -27.50 -1.70
N ALA A 34 10.24 -28.31 -2.72
CA ALA A 34 10.97 -28.45 -3.99
C ALA A 34 10.52 -27.52 -5.15
N PRO A 35 11.36 -27.28 -6.18
CA PRO A 35 10.99 -26.45 -7.33
C PRO A 35 9.98 -27.13 -8.27
N GLY A 36 8.93 -26.40 -8.65
CA GLY A 36 8.03 -26.78 -9.75
C GLY A 36 6.52 -26.80 -9.46
N SER A 37 6.05 -26.35 -8.30
CA SER A 37 4.60 -26.16 -8.07
C SER A 37 4.06 -24.91 -8.77
N ALA A 38 2.75 -24.91 -9.06
CA ALA A 38 2.07 -23.72 -9.57
C ALA A 38 2.03 -22.63 -8.47
N PRO A 39 2.07 -21.34 -8.83
CA PRO A 39 1.96 -20.26 -7.85
C PRO A 39 0.70 -20.43 -7.00
N SER A 40 0.82 -20.15 -5.70
CA SER A 40 -0.34 -20.11 -4.82
C SER A 40 -1.32 -19.03 -5.29
N HIS A 41 -2.62 -19.26 -5.09
CA HIS A 41 -3.66 -18.33 -5.53
C HIS A 41 -3.46 -16.90 -4.98
N ALA A 42 -2.89 -16.78 -3.78
CA ALA A 42 -2.50 -15.49 -3.20
C ALA A 42 -1.46 -14.74 -4.07
N VAL A 43 -0.44 -15.43 -4.60
CA VAL A 43 0.58 -14.82 -5.48
C VAL A 43 -0.04 -14.40 -6.81
N VAL A 44 -1.01 -15.16 -7.32
CA VAL A 44 -1.77 -14.79 -8.54
C VAL A 44 -2.64 -13.54 -8.32
N VAL A 45 -3.18 -13.33 -7.12
CA VAL A 45 -3.92 -12.10 -6.79
C VAL A 45 -2.96 -10.92 -6.54
N LEU A 46 -1.82 -11.14 -5.88
CA LEU A 46 -0.77 -10.13 -5.73
C LEU A 46 -0.26 -9.64 -7.10
N SER A 47 -0.03 -10.55 -8.06
CA SER A 47 0.36 -10.17 -9.43
C SER A 47 -0.65 -9.21 -10.04
N ARG A 48 -1.95 -9.50 -9.92
CA ARG A 48 -3.03 -8.62 -10.41
C ARG A 48 -3.10 -7.29 -9.67
N ALA A 49 -2.81 -7.27 -8.37
CA ALA A 49 -2.70 -6.04 -7.57
C ALA A 49 -1.54 -5.14 -8.03
N LEU A 50 -0.40 -5.74 -8.40
CA LEU A 50 0.74 -5.04 -8.98
C LEU A 50 0.44 -4.55 -10.41
N ASP A 51 -0.16 -5.39 -11.25
CA ASP A 51 -0.53 -5.03 -12.64
C ASP A 51 -1.41 -3.77 -12.65
N GLN A 52 -2.51 -3.76 -11.87
CA GLN A 52 -3.41 -2.60 -11.80
C GLN A 52 -2.72 -1.35 -11.22
N ALA A 53 -1.78 -1.51 -10.28
CA ALA A 53 -1.00 -0.40 -9.72
C ALA A 53 -0.10 0.23 -10.80
N GLY A 54 0.61 -0.60 -11.57
CA GLY A 54 1.44 -0.15 -12.70
C GLY A 54 0.62 0.52 -13.80
N ASP A 55 -0.61 0.09 -14.00
CA ASP A 55 -1.58 0.64 -14.95
C ASP A 55 -2.08 2.03 -14.53
N VAL A 56 -2.40 2.23 -13.25
CA VAL A 56 -2.80 3.54 -12.69
C VAL A 56 -1.60 4.50 -12.66
N LEU A 57 -0.41 4.01 -12.29
CA LEU A 57 0.85 4.76 -12.33
C LEU A 57 1.20 5.28 -13.73
N ALA A 58 0.96 4.47 -14.77
CA ALA A 58 1.24 4.83 -16.16
C ALA A 58 0.33 5.94 -16.72
N ARG A 59 -0.80 6.23 -16.06
CA ARG A 59 -1.79 7.24 -16.47
C ARG A 59 -1.68 8.55 -15.67
N VAL A 60 -0.75 8.66 -14.72
CA VAL A 60 -0.53 9.90 -13.98
C VAL A 60 0.18 10.94 -14.85
N HIS A 61 -0.34 12.17 -14.86
CA HIS A 61 0.29 13.31 -15.51
C HIS A 61 1.09 14.17 -14.52
N SER A 62 2.16 14.81 -14.98
CA SER A 62 3.11 15.54 -14.13
C SER A 62 2.54 16.82 -13.48
N ASP A 63 1.43 17.36 -14.01
CA ASP A 63 0.68 18.46 -13.40
C ASP A 63 -0.16 18.01 -12.18
N GLN A 64 -0.40 16.71 -12.04
CA GLN A 64 -1.16 16.12 -10.93
C GLN A 64 -0.31 15.88 -9.68
N LEU A 65 1.03 15.92 -9.79
CA LEU A 65 1.97 15.51 -8.74
C LEU A 65 1.79 16.21 -7.38
N ARG A 66 1.26 17.44 -7.35
CA ARG A 66 1.00 18.20 -6.11
C ARG A 66 -0.45 18.12 -5.61
N ARG A 67 -1.29 17.27 -6.21
CA ARG A 67 -2.67 17.06 -5.73
C ARG A 67 -2.63 16.31 -4.39
N PRO A 68 -3.52 16.63 -3.43
CA PRO A 68 -3.68 15.82 -2.22
C PRO A 68 -4.19 14.43 -2.59
N THR A 69 -3.95 13.45 -1.73
CA THR A 69 -4.49 12.09 -1.86
C THR A 69 -5.39 11.75 -0.67
N PRO A 70 -6.25 10.71 -0.76
CA PRO A 70 -7.00 10.21 0.39
C PRO A 70 -6.11 9.67 1.52
N CYS A 71 -4.87 9.26 1.21
CA CYS A 71 -3.84 9.05 2.21
C CYS A 71 -3.37 10.41 2.76
N ARG A 72 -3.74 10.73 4.01
CA ARG A 72 -3.45 12.05 4.59
C ARG A 72 -1.94 12.34 4.59
N ASP A 73 -1.61 13.63 4.61
CA ASP A 73 -0.23 14.15 4.62
C ASP A 73 0.63 13.77 3.38
N TRP A 74 0.04 13.10 2.38
CA TRP A 74 0.71 12.68 1.14
C TRP A 74 0.07 13.37 -0.08
N ASP A 75 0.92 13.93 -0.94
CA ASP A 75 0.55 14.31 -2.30
C ASP A 75 0.80 13.15 -3.28
N VAL A 76 0.34 13.30 -4.52
CA VAL A 76 0.51 12.30 -5.58
C VAL A 76 1.98 11.96 -5.80
N ALA A 77 2.91 12.92 -5.72
CA ALA A 77 4.34 12.67 -5.85
C ALA A 77 4.86 11.73 -4.75
N ARG A 78 4.47 11.96 -3.49
CA ARG A 78 4.87 11.09 -2.37
C ARG A 78 4.26 9.69 -2.47
N LEU A 79 2.99 9.60 -2.87
CA LEU A 79 2.30 8.32 -3.07
C LEU A 79 2.94 7.49 -4.19
N ILE A 80 3.34 8.13 -5.30
CA ILE A 80 4.11 7.47 -6.37
C ILE A 80 5.47 7.00 -5.83
N ALA A 81 6.20 7.86 -5.11
CA ALA A 81 7.51 7.49 -4.55
C ALA A 81 7.41 6.27 -3.63
N HIS A 82 6.37 6.22 -2.79
CA HIS A 82 6.08 5.07 -1.93
C HIS A 82 5.75 3.80 -2.74
N LEU A 83 4.80 3.88 -3.68
CA LEU A 83 4.41 2.74 -4.54
C LEU A 83 5.60 2.18 -5.33
N VAL A 84 6.45 3.05 -5.89
CA VAL A 84 7.66 2.65 -6.65
C VAL A 84 8.68 1.94 -5.76
N ALA A 85 8.82 2.35 -4.49
CA ALA A 85 9.79 1.75 -3.56
C ALA A 85 9.28 0.48 -2.85
N ALA A 86 7.96 0.25 -2.82
CA ALA A 86 7.36 -0.85 -2.06
C ALA A 86 7.78 -2.25 -2.57
N PRO A 87 7.78 -2.58 -3.89
CA PRO A 87 8.15 -3.90 -4.35
C PRO A 87 9.57 -4.31 -3.96
N THR A 88 10.55 -3.41 -4.04
CA THR A 88 11.94 -3.67 -3.62
C THR A 88 12.05 -3.96 -2.11
N ARG A 89 11.29 -3.26 -1.26
CA ARG A 89 11.26 -3.50 0.19
C ARG A 89 10.64 -4.87 0.51
N PHE A 90 9.56 -5.22 -0.18
CA PHE A 90 8.96 -6.55 -0.07
C PHE A 90 9.87 -7.64 -0.59
N LEU A 91 10.62 -7.41 -1.66
CA LEU A 91 11.62 -8.34 -2.20
C LEU A 91 12.74 -8.63 -1.17
N THR A 92 13.22 -7.62 -0.46
CA THR A 92 14.14 -7.78 0.69
C THR A 92 13.50 -8.66 1.79
N ALA A 93 12.25 -8.41 2.18
CA ALA A 93 11.55 -9.25 3.16
C ALA A 93 11.36 -10.71 2.69
N VAL A 94 11.02 -10.93 1.41
CA VAL A 94 10.85 -12.27 0.80
C VAL A 94 12.18 -13.04 0.73
N ARG A 95 13.32 -12.34 0.68
CA ARG A 95 14.66 -12.92 0.79
C ARG A 95 15.05 -13.27 2.24
N GLY A 96 14.24 -12.90 3.23
CA GLY A 96 14.52 -13.11 4.65
C GLY A 96 15.47 -12.07 5.26
N GLU A 97 15.66 -10.94 4.57
CA GLU A 97 16.40 -9.77 5.04
C GLU A 97 15.45 -8.77 5.73
N GLU A 98 15.97 -7.85 6.54
CA GLU A 98 15.16 -6.82 7.21
C GLU A 98 15.18 -5.51 6.41
N PRO A 99 14.10 -5.16 5.68
CA PRO A 99 14.01 -3.87 4.98
C PRO A 99 13.77 -2.71 5.94
N ASP A 100 14.36 -1.56 5.63
CA ASP A 100 14.06 -0.31 6.33
C ASP A 100 12.71 0.27 5.87
N TRP A 101 11.64 -0.05 6.60
CA TRP A 101 10.31 0.51 6.39
C TRP A 101 10.22 2.02 6.66
N SER A 102 11.16 2.58 7.42
CA SER A 102 11.19 3.99 7.84
C SER A 102 11.98 4.92 6.91
N ALA A 103 12.79 4.35 6.01
CA ALA A 103 13.50 5.10 4.98
C ALA A 103 12.53 5.93 4.13
N GLU A 104 12.88 7.18 3.84
CA GLU A 104 12.17 7.96 2.82
C GLU A 104 12.43 7.33 1.44
N PRO A 105 11.40 7.19 0.57
CA PRO A 105 11.60 6.71 -0.80
C PRO A 105 12.58 7.59 -1.60
N PRO A 106 13.28 7.03 -2.61
CA PRO A 106 14.10 7.83 -3.51
C PRO A 106 13.24 8.84 -4.31
N PRO A 107 13.81 9.98 -4.74
CA PRO A 107 13.10 10.93 -5.59
C PRO A 107 12.58 10.28 -6.88
N ILE A 108 11.33 10.58 -7.25
CA ILE A 108 10.73 10.06 -8.48
C ILE A 108 11.42 10.61 -9.74
N GLY A 109 11.69 9.72 -10.70
CA GLY A 109 12.11 10.10 -12.06
C GLY A 109 10.92 10.49 -12.93
N THR A 110 11.05 10.41 -14.26
CA THR A 110 9.90 10.49 -15.19
C THR A 110 9.30 9.12 -15.51
N GLU A 111 10.11 8.06 -15.41
CA GLU A 111 9.74 6.69 -15.81
C GLU A 111 9.15 5.86 -14.65
N TRP A 112 8.49 6.49 -13.67
CA TRP A 112 8.05 5.84 -12.42
C TRP A 112 7.25 4.54 -12.65
N ALA A 113 6.38 4.53 -13.66
CA ALA A 113 5.56 3.36 -13.98
C ALA A 113 6.37 2.20 -14.58
N GLN A 114 7.47 2.48 -15.28
CA GLN A 114 8.37 1.45 -15.79
C GLN A 114 9.29 0.90 -14.68
N VAL A 115 9.80 1.79 -13.82
CA VAL A 115 10.57 1.36 -12.63
C VAL A 115 9.71 0.46 -11.75
N PHE A 116 8.49 0.89 -11.42
CA PHE A 116 7.54 0.10 -10.64
C PHE A 116 7.30 -1.30 -11.24
N ARG A 117 7.05 -1.39 -12.56
CA ARG A 117 6.83 -2.69 -13.23
C ARG A 117 8.04 -3.61 -13.13
N ASN A 118 9.25 -3.10 -13.33
CA ASN A 118 10.47 -3.91 -13.21
C ASN A 118 10.64 -4.48 -11.79
N GLU A 119 10.43 -3.64 -10.76
CA GLU A 119 10.57 -4.07 -9.36
C GLU A 119 9.41 -5.01 -8.94
N ALA A 120 8.23 -4.86 -9.52
CA ALA A 120 7.08 -5.76 -9.36
C ALA A 120 7.33 -7.14 -9.99
N ASP A 121 7.92 -7.20 -11.19
CA ASP A 121 8.34 -8.44 -11.85
C ASP A 121 9.36 -9.20 -10.99
N ASP A 122 10.35 -8.50 -10.42
CA ASP A 122 11.34 -9.10 -9.52
C ASP A 122 10.73 -9.64 -8.22
N LEU A 123 9.73 -8.94 -7.65
CA LEU A 123 8.97 -9.40 -6.48
C LEU A 123 8.15 -10.66 -6.79
N ILE A 124 7.41 -10.68 -7.90
CA ILE A 124 6.63 -11.86 -8.33
C ILE A 124 7.55 -13.03 -8.67
N HIS A 125 8.69 -12.77 -9.31
CA HIS A 125 9.72 -13.78 -9.53
C HIS A 125 10.20 -14.40 -8.21
N ALA A 126 10.52 -13.58 -7.21
CA ALA A 126 10.95 -14.07 -5.90
C ALA A 126 9.88 -14.91 -5.20
N TRP A 127 8.59 -14.54 -5.31
CA TRP A 127 7.49 -15.37 -4.81
C TRP A 127 7.37 -16.70 -5.54
N HIS A 128 7.51 -16.72 -6.87
CA HIS A 128 7.56 -17.96 -7.64
C HIS A 128 8.71 -18.88 -7.23
N GLN A 129 9.86 -18.35 -6.81
CA GLN A 129 10.96 -19.16 -6.26
C GLN A 129 10.68 -19.75 -4.87
N GLN A 130 9.72 -19.20 -4.10
CA GLN A 130 9.31 -19.83 -2.83
C GLN A 130 8.38 -21.04 -3.05
N GLY A 131 7.57 -21.04 -4.13
CA GLY A 131 6.59 -22.08 -4.41
C GLY A 131 5.66 -22.34 -3.21
N ASP A 132 5.54 -23.60 -2.79
CA ASP A 132 4.72 -24.01 -1.64
C ASP A 132 5.16 -23.42 -0.29
N ARG A 133 6.35 -22.81 -0.21
CA ARG A 133 6.83 -22.09 0.98
C ARG A 133 6.32 -20.65 1.05
N ALA A 134 5.58 -20.15 0.05
CA ALA A 134 5.11 -18.77 0.02
C ALA A 134 4.25 -18.47 1.25
N GLU A 135 4.68 -17.52 2.08
CA GLU A 135 3.96 -17.15 3.29
C GLU A 135 2.72 -16.32 2.92
N VAL A 136 1.57 -17.01 2.81
CA VAL A 136 0.30 -16.42 2.36
C VAL A 136 -0.06 -15.12 3.11
N ARG A 137 0.21 -15.03 4.42
CA ARG A 137 -0.04 -13.79 5.19
C ARG A 137 0.82 -12.60 4.75
N MET A 138 2.07 -12.82 4.35
CA MET A 138 2.92 -11.77 3.78
C MET A 138 2.48 -11.40 2.35
N VAL A 139 2.02 -12.37 1.54
CA VAL A 139 1.46 -12.12 0.21
C VAL A 139 0.16 -11.30 0.29
N ASP A 140 -0.73 -11.64 1.22
CA ASP A 140 -1.99 -10.94 1.44
C ASP A 140 -1.77 -9.53 2.05
N TRP A 141 -0.71 -9.33 2.86
CA TRP A 141 -0.27 -7.98 3.29
C TRP A 141 0.14 -7.11 2.09
N GLN A 142 0.98 -7.65 1.20
CA GLN A 142 1.41 -6.94 -0.01
C GLN A 142 0.21 -6.60 -0.90
N THR A 143 -0.72 -7.54 -1.04
CA THR A 143 -1.99 -7.34 -1.76
C THR A 143 -2.79 -6.18 -1.15
N ALA A 144 -2.87 -6.10 0.19
CA ALA A 144 -3.56 -5.01 0.88
C ALA A 144 -2.93 -3.63 0.63
N GLU A 145 -1.60 -3.51 0.69
CA GLU A 145 -0.91 -2.25 0.41
C GLU A 145 -1.14 -1.78 -1.04
N PHE A 146 -0.90 -2.64 -2.03
CA PHE A 146 -1.11 -2.26 -3.42
C PHE A 146 -2.58 -2.00 -3.74
N ALA A 147 -3.54 -2.69 -3.10
CA ALA A 147 -4.96 -2.42 -3.27
C ALA A 147 -5.35 -1.01 -2.75
N VAL A 148 -5.01 -0.69 -1.50
CA VAL A 148 -5.35 0.60 -0.87
C VAL A 148 -4.67 1.76 -1.60
N HIS A 149 -3.36 1.66 -1.85
CA HIS A 149 -2.61 2.78 -2.45
C HIS A 149 -2.83 2.93 -3.96
N THR A 150 -3.25 1.89 -4.69
CA THR A 150 -3.75 2.04 -6.07
C THR A 150 -5.07 2.81 -6.09
N TRP A 151 -5.98 2.53 -5.15
CA TRP A 151 -7.23 3.28 -5.01
C TRP A 151 -6.95 4.74 -4.64
N ASP A 152 -6.10 5.01 -3.63
CA ASP A 152 -5.69 6.36 -3.24
C ASP A 152 -5.18 7.18 -4.45
N LEU A 153 -4.37 6.55 -5.31
CA LEU A 153 -3.79 7.19 -6.50
C LEU A 153 -4.82 7.41 -7.62
N ALA A 154 -5.68 6.42 -7.87
CA ALA A 154 -6.75 6.51 -8.87
C ALA A 154 -7.70 7.67 -8.54
N GLN A 155 -8.14 7.77 -7.28
CA GLN A 155 -8.97 8.87 -6.80
C GLN A 155 -8.25 10.21 -6.94
N ALA A 156 -7.04 10.35 -6.38
CA ALA A 156 -6.26 11.60 -6.42
C ALA A 156 -5.99 12.14 -7.84
N THR A 157 -5.94 11.25 -8.83
CA THR A 157 -5.71 11.60 -10.23
C THR A 157 -6.99 11.64 -11.09
N GLY A 158 -8.16 11.34 -10.52
CA GLY A 158 -9.45 11.36 -11.21
C GLY A 158 -9.61 10.26 -12.25
N GLN A 159 -8.96 9.11 -12.05
CA GLN A 159 -9.02 7.97 -12.96
C GLN A 159 -10.23 7.09 -12.64
N SER A 160 -11.22 7.04 -13.54
CA SER A 160 -12.20 5.96 -13.54
C SER A 160 -11.52 4.69 -14.07
N THR A 161 -11.30 3.72 -13.18
CA THR A 161 -10.67 2.44 -13.47
C THR A 161 -11.38 1.32 -12.73
N ARG A 162 -11.63 0.22 -13.43
CA ARG A 162 -12.27 -0.97 -12.83
C ARG A 162 -11.19 -1.87 -12.23
N LEU A 163 -10.84 -1.60 -10.98
CA LEU A 163 -9.89 -2.41 -10.21
C LEU A 163 -10.44 -3.82 -9.93
N ASP A 164 -9.55 -4.81 -9.76
CA ASP A 164 -9.94 -6.20 -9.52
C ASP A 164 -10.59 -6.33 -8.12
N GLN A 165 -11.81 -6.86 -8.11
CA GLN A 165 -12.60 -7.02 -6.89
C GLN A 165 -12.03 -8.10 -5.97
N GLU A 166 -11.39 -9.14 -6.51
CA GLU A 166 -10.75 -10.19 -5.69
C GLU A 166 -9.51 -9.64 -4.96
N VAL A 167 -8.81 -8.68 -5.56
CA VAL A 167 -7.73 -7.93 -4.89
C VAL A 167 -8.28 -7.17 -3.69
N ALA A 168 -9.43 -6.48 -3.83
CA ALA A 168 -10.07 -5.79 -2.71
C ALA A 168 -10.60 -6.74 -1.63
N GLU A 169 -11.21 -7.87 -2.01
CA GLU A 169 -11.71 -8.88 -1.06
C GLU A 169 -10.59 -9.45 -0.20
N ARG A 170 -9.45 -9.83 -0.80
CA ARG A 170 -8.29 -10.35 -0.05
C ARG A 170 -7.64 -9.26 0.82
N ALA A 171 -7.50 -8.06 0.28
CA ALA A 171 -7.00 -6.91 1.02
C ALA A 171 -7.83 -6.63 2.29
N LEU A 172 -9.15 -6.54 2.13
CA LEU A 172 -10.08 -6.30 3.23
C LEU A 172 -10.07 -7.45 4.24
N ALA A 173 -10.04 -8.71 3.78
CA ALA A 173 -9.94 -9.87 4.68
C ALA A 173 -8.63 -9.89 5.48
N PHE A 174 -7.50 -9.52 4.87
CA PHE A 174 -6.22 -9.38 5.57
C PHE A 174 -6.28 -8.27 6.61
N MET A 175 -6.76 -7.08 6.23
CA MET A 175 -6.85 -5.94 7.14
C MET A 175 -7.80 -6.24 8.30
N ALA A 176 -8.98 -6.80 8.05
CA ALA A 176 -9.95 -7.16 9.08
C ALA A 176 -9.44 -8.25 10.06
N ALA A 177 -8.50 -9.08 9.65
CA ALA A 177 -7.88 -10.09 10.50
C ALA A 177 -6.71 -9.57 11.36
N GLY A 178 -6.12 -8.42 11.02
CA GLY A 178 -4.91 -7.89 11.66
C GLY A 178 -5.04 -6.50 12.29
N LEU A 179 -5.97 -5.69 11.81
CA LEU A 179 -6.20 -4.30 12.21
C LEU A 179 -7.38 -4.25 13.19
N THR A 180 -7.20 -3.57 14.33
CA THR A 180 -8.25 -3.31 15.31
C THR A 180 -8.25 -1.81 15.64
N PRO A 181 -9.36 -1.25 16.18
CA PRO A 181 -9.41 0.17 16.54
C PRO A 181 -8.23 0.64 17.41
N GLU A 182 -7.68 -0.25 18.25
CA GLU A 182 -6.58 0.03 19.19
C GLU A 182 -5.19 -0.05 18.57
N ASN A 183 -5.01 -0.74 17.42
CA ASN A 183 -3.70 -1.03 16.84
C ASN A 183 -3.41 -0.28 15.52
N ARG A 184 -4.34 0.56 15.05
CA ARG A 184 -4.26 1.35 13.79
C ARG A 184 -3.06 2.30 13.69
N GLY A 185 -2.56 2.81 14.81
CA GLY A 185 -1.40 3.72 14.85
C GLY A 185 -1.62 5.01 14.04
N ASP A 186 -0.54 5.60 13.54
CA ASP A 186 -0.61 6.83 12.73
C ASP A 186 -0.90 6.59 11.23
N ALA A 187 -0.77 5.35 10.73
CA ALA A 187 -0.95 5.02 9.31
C ALA A 187 -2.42 4.88 8.89
N PHE A 188 -3.26 4.38 9.79
CA PHE A 188 -4.67 4.19 9.53
C PHE A 188 -5.47 5.13 10.41
N ALA A 189 -6.29 5.98 9.79
CA ALA A 189 -7.31 6.71 10.54
C ALA A 189 -8.37 5.75 11.07
N HIS A 190 -9.31 6.27 11.88
CA HIS A 190 -10.50 5.52 12.25
C HIS A 190 -11.26 5.06 11.01
N GLU A 191 -11.82 3.85 11.11
CA GLU A 191 -12.72 3.29 10.11
C GLU A 191 -13.89 4.22 9.85
N VAL A 192 -14.29 4.33 8.58
CA VAL A 192 -15.48 5.07 8.16
C VAL A 192 -16.62 4.07 7.97
N GLU A 193 -17.79 4.39 8.49
CA GLU A 193 -18.99 3.56 8.28
C GLU A 193 -19.47 3.69 6.83
N VAL A 194 -19.79 2.55 6.21
CA VAL A 194 -20.35 2.42 4.86
C VAL A 194 -21.39 1.31 4.85
N GLU A 195 -22.34 1.36 3.91
CA GLU A 195 -23.33 0.30 3.72
C GLU A 195 -22.66 -1.05 3.36
N ASP A 196 -23.24 -2.16 3.81
CA ASP A 196 -22.70 -3.52 3.59
C ASP A 196 -22.59 -3.90 2.10
N ASP A 197 -23.45 -3.31 1.25
CA ASP A 197 -23.49 -3.52 -0.20
C ASP A 197 -22.70 -2.46 -1.00
N ALA A 198 -21.98 -1.56 -0.32
CA ALA A 198 -21.08 -0.61 -0.98
C ALA A 198 -19.98 -1.34 -1.79
N PRO A 199 -19.47 -0.72 -2.88
CA PRO A 199 -18.41 -1.31 -3.70
C PRO A 199 -17.20 -1.76 -2.85
N LEU A 200 -16.59 -2.89 -3.20
CA LEU A 200 -15.55 -3.51 -2.37
C LEU A 200 -14.34 -2.60 -2.12
N TYR A 201 -13.98 -1.76 -3.09
CA TYR A 201 -12.95 -0.73 -2.90
C TYR A 201 -13.37 0.41 -1.99
N HIS A 202 -14.66 0.78 -1.95
CA HIS A 202 -15.17 1.75 -0.98
C HIS A 202 -15.09 1.16 0.43
N ARG A 203 -15.49 -0.10 0.59
CA ARG A 203 -15.39 -0.84 1.87
C ARG A 203 -13.94 -0.99 2.33
N LEU A 204 -13.02 -1.34 1.43
CA LEU A 204 -11.58 -1.40 1.72
C LEU A 204 -11.01 -0.02 2.11
N ALA A 205 -11.32 1.03 1.35
CA ALA A 205 -10.83 2.38 1.62
C ALA A 205 -11.38 2.92 2.94
N ALA A 206 -12.68 2.75 3.20
CA ALA A 206 -13.33 3.09 4.46
C ALA A 206 -12.72 2.31 5.64
N TYR A 207 -12.43 1.01 5.46
CA TYR A 207 -11.71 0.19 6.44
C TYR A 207 -10.29 0.71 6.71
N ALA A 208 -9.58 1.19 5.69
CA ALA A 208 -8.31 1.89 5.80
C ALA A 208 -8.41 3.33 6.36
N GLY A 209 -9.61 3.78 6.73
CA GLY A 209 -9.90 5.10 7.29
C GLY A 209 -9.89 6.25 6.27
N ARG A 210 -10.03 5.95 4.98
CA ARG A 210 -10.17 6.97 3.93
C ARG A 210 -11.56 7.58 3.97
N GLN A 211 -11.63 8.90 3.82
CA GLN A 211 -12.91 9.59 3.66
C GLN A 211 -13.45 9.36 2.25
N LEU A 212 -14.76 9.11 2.15
CA LEU A 212 -15.50 8.91 0.90
C LEU A 212 -16.47 10.08 0.65
N ASP A 213 -16.00 11.32 0.86
CA ASP A 213 -16.78 12.52 0.59
C ASP A 213 -16.90 12.79 -0.92
N ASP A 214 -17.71 13.77 -1.34
CA ASP A 214 -18.00 14.06 -2.76
C ASP A 214 -16.74 14.22 -3.64
N ALA A 215 -15.60 14.60 -3.06
CA ALA A 215 -14.32 14.69 -3.76
C ALA A 215 -13.80 13.31 -4.26
N TRP A 216 -14.19 12.22 -3.59
CA TRP A 216 -13.76 10.85 -3.85
C TRP A 216 -14.91 9.83 -3.97
N ALA A 217 -16.17 10.23 -3.78
CA ALA A 217 -17.34 9.36 -3.90
C ALA A 217 -17.74 9.05 -5.36
N ASP A 218 -17.53 10.00 -6.27
CA ASP A 218 -17.94 9.94 -7.68
C ASP A 218 -17.03 9.05 -8.57
N GLY A 219 -16.08 8.32 -7.97
CA GLY A 219 -15.22 7.34 -8.66
C GLY A 219 -15.99 6.08 -9.05
N THR A 220 -16.81 6.15 -10.10
CA THR A 220 -17.61 5.00 -10.58
C THR A 220 -16.73 3.80 -10.97
N ALA A 221 -16.91 2.70 -10.24
CA ALA A 221 -16.29 1.39 -10.42
C ALA A 221 -17.22 0.36 -11.13
#